data_AF-A0A354TE95-F1
#
_entry.id   AF-A0A354TE95-F1
#
_cell.length_a   1.000
_cell.length_b   1.000
_cell.length_c   1.000
_cell.angle_alpha   90.00
_cell.angle_beta   90.00
_cell.angle_gamma   90.00
#
_symmetry.space_group_name_H-M   'P 1'
#
loop_
_entity.id
_entity.type
_entity.pdbx_description
1 polymer ?
#
loop_
_entity_poly.entity_id
_entity_poly.type
_entity_poly.pdbx_seq_one_letter_code
_entity_poly.pdbx_strand_id
1 'polypeptide(L)'
;MKAIFLALTAALTLNAQVAVPTTGGKFETRGINGSGGVTINNGVSTKPAPPTKTKLTSYFLLGEPRQWKSTDGRSLLGTIIAFEESVIEFDAANPAAAREAVEKAPPAELPAKPTLIRDDKVRLMVNKKPVEVPLALLSEDDRKYVDDLKARMPK
;
A
#
# COMPACT_ATOMS: atom_id res chain seq x y z
N MET A 1 45.47 -6.29 35.49
CA MET A 1 44.11 -6.81 35.24
C MET A 1 43.17 -6.08 36.18
N LYS A 2 42.31 -5.19 35.68
CA LYS A 2 41.37 -4.39 36.50
C LYS A 2 39.96 -4.89 36.24
N ALA A 3 39.34 -5.41 37.29
CA ALA A 3 37.98 -5.95 37.30
C ALA A 3 36.96 -4.83 37.14
N ILE A 4 36.01 -5.02 36.22
CA ILE A 4 34.86 -4.14 36.00
C ILE A 4 33.71 -4.68 36.87
N PHE A 5 33.28 -3.87 37.82
CA PHE A 5 32.10 -4.10 38.63
C PHE A 5 30.84 -3.89 37.78
N LEU A 6 30.01 -4.93 37.65
CA LEU A 6 28.63 -4.84 37.19
C LEU A 6 27.75 -4.42 38.38
N ALA A 7 27.08 -3.27 38.28
CA ALA A 7 25.99 -2.91 39.18
C ALA A 7 24.67 -3.00 38.39
N LEU A 8 23.85 -3.97 38.78
CA LEU A 8 22.47 -4.16 38.36
C LEU A 8 21.58 -3.33 39.31
N THR A 9 20.86 -2.33 38.78
CA THR A 9 19.88 -1.57 39.56
C THR A 9 18.51 -1.65 38.89
N ALA A 10 17.54 -2.12 39.67
CA ALA A 10 16.17 -2.37 39.27
C ALA A 10 15.24 -1.18 39.56
N ALA A 11 14.15 -1.16 38.78
CA ALA A 11 12.82 -0.57 39.02
C ALA A 11 12.68 0.96 39.04
N LEU A 12 11.71 1.47 38.25
CA LEU A 12 10.47 2.08 38.74
C LEU A 12 9.57 2.47 37.54
N THR A 13 8.30 2.06 37.61
CA THR A 13 7.21 2.51 36.73
C THR A 13 6.75 3.91 37.15
N LEU A 14 6.61 4.84 36.20
CA LEU A 14 5.82 6.06 36.38
C LEU A 14 5.06 6.42 35.10
N ASN A 15 3.74 6.49 35.25
CA ASN A 15 2.81 7.08 34.30
C ASN A 15 3.12 8.59 34.18
N ALA A 16 3.31 9.11 32.98
CA ALA A 16 3.42 10.55 32.75
C ALA A 16 2.63 10.98 31.51
N GLN A 17 1.42 11.46 31.80
CA GLN A 17 0.64 12.50 31.15
C GLN A 17 0.69 12.65 29.61
N VAL A 18 -0.47 12.39 29.00
CA VAL A 18 -0.87 12.96 27.71
C VAL A 18 -0.81 14.49 27.81
N ALA A 19 0.13 15.10 27.09
CA ALA A 19 0.18 16.54 26.92
C ALA A 19 -1.07 16.98 26.14
N VAL A 20 -2.02 17.59 26.84
CA VAL A 20 -3.09 18.35 26.20
C VAL A 20 -2.44 19.57 25.55
N PRO A 21 -2.66 19.84 24.25
CA PRO A 21 -2.08 21.01 23.61
C PRO A 21 -2.58 22.27 24.33
N THR A 22 -1.63 23.09 24.74
CA THR A 22 -1.83 24.40 25.35
C THR A 22 -2.69 25.27 24.43
N THR A 23 -3.90 25.58 24.89
CA THR A 23 -4.81 26.54 24.25
C THR A 23 -4.11 27.89 24.13
N GLY A 24 -3.68 28.23 22.92
CA GLY A 24 -3.08 29.51 22.61
C GLY A 24 -4.15 30.58 22.33
N GLY A 25 -4.25 31.55 23.24
CA GLY A 25 -4.39 32.96 22.84
C GLY A 25 -5.79 33.58 22.74
N LYS A 26 -6.24 34.14 23.87
CA LYS A 26 -7.05 35.37 24.03
C LYS A 26 -8.49 35.39 23.47
N PHE A 27 -9.44 35.34 24.40
CA PHE A 27 -10.81 35.79 24.19
C PHE A 27 -10.85 37.33 24.13
N GLU A 28 -11.24 37.89 22.99
CA GLU A 28 -11.75 39.27 22.93
C GLU A 28 -13.25 39.23 23.23
N THR A 29 -13.61 39.52 24.48
CA THR A 29 -15.00 39.78 24.88
C THR A 29 -15.40 41.18 24.40
N ARG A 30 -16.17 41.25 23.32
CA ARG A 30 -16.99 42.43 23.03
C ARG A 30 -18.36 42.24 23.69
N GLY A 31 -18.59 42.98 24.77
CA GLY A 31 -19.84 42.93 25.52
C GLY A 31 -21.02 43.46 24.70
N ILE A 32 -22.13 42.73 24.73
CA ILE A 32 -23.45 43.27 24.43
C ILE A 32 -24.39 42.77 25.54
N ASN A 33 -24.64 43.67 26.48
CA ASN A 33 -25.71 43.56 27.45
C ASN A 33 -27.04 43.70 26.69
N GLY A 34 -27.89 42.68 26.70
CA GLY A 34 -29.21 42.77 26.08
C GLY A 34 -29.84 41.42 25.80
N SER A 35 -30.85 41.07 26.58
CA SER A 35 -31.74 39.93 26.37
C SER A 35 -32.28 39.86 24.94
N GLY A 36 -32.03 38.75 24.25
CA GLY A 36 -32.65 38.46 22.96
C GLY A 36 -32.06 37.18 22.39
N GLY A 37 -32.84 36.11 22.36
CA GLY A 37 -32.44 34.85 21.74
C GLY A 37 -32.04 35.09 20.29
N VAL A 38 -30.81 34.71 19.95
CA VAL A 38 -30.34 34.67 18.56
C VAL A 38 -30.16 33.21 18.18
N THR A 39 -31.12 32.70 17.41
CA THR A 39 -31.01 31.44 16.69
C THR A 39 -29.98 31.63 15.58
N ILE A 40 -28.77 31.11 15.77
CA ILE A 40 -27.74 31.13 14.73
C ILE A 40 -28.05 29.99 13.75
N ASN A 41 -28.73 30.33 12.66
CA ASN A 41 -28.92 29.46 11.50
C ASN A 41 -27.62 29.47 10.68
N ASN A 42 -26.64 28.66 11.08
CA ASN A 42 -25.43 28.44 10.28
C ASN A 42 -25.76 27.49 9.12
N GLY A 43 -26.33 28.06 8.06
CA GLY A 43 -26.40 27.44 6.73
C GLY A 43 -25.01 27.35 6.09
N VAL A 44 -24.12 26.55 6.66
CA VAL A 44 -22.89 26.14 5.98
C VAL A 44 -23.29 25.00 5.05
N SER A 45 -23.56 25.34 3.79
CA SER A 45 -23.61 24.34 2.72
C SER A 45 -22.18 23.84 2.49
N THR A 46 -21.75 22.86 3.29
CA THR A 46 -20.55 22.10 2.97
C THR A 46 -20.85 21.31 1.70
N LYS A 47 -20.22 21.71 0.59
CA LYS A 47 -20.17 20.84 -0.58
C LYS A 47 -19.62 19.49 -0.08
N PRO A 48 -20.37 18.37 -0.23
CA PRO A 48 -19.86 17.08 0.18
C PRO A 48 -18.51 16.84 -0.48
N ALA A 49 -17.50 16.43 0.30
CA ALA A 49 -16.24 16.01 -0.28
C ALA A 49 -16.53 14.94 -1.35
N PRO A 50 -15.90 15.01 -2.53
CA PRO A 50 -16.10 13.99 -3.55
C PRO A 50 -15.82 12.60 -2.94
N PRO A 51 -16.64 11.59 -3.24
CA PRO A 51 -16.48 10.26 -2.66
C PRO A 51 -15.07 9.73 -2.96
N THR A 52 -14.45 9.12 -1.96
CA THR A 52 -13.12 8.53 -2.11
C THR A 52 -13.23 7.31 -3.04
N LYS A 53 -12.66 7.42 -4.23
CA LYS A 53 -12.53 6.28 -5.14
C LYS A 53 -11.46 5.33 -4.62
N THR A 54 -11.81 4.07 -4.46
CA THR A 54 -10.86 3.00 -4.14
C THR A 54 -10.62 2.14 -5.37
N LYS A 55 -9.38 1.69 -5.56
CA LYS A 55 -8.99 0.82 -6.68
C LYS A 55 -8.57 -0.55 -6.15
N LEU A 56 -9.17 -1.61 -6.69
CA LEU A 56 -8.69 -2.98 -6.54
C LEU A 56 -7.84 -3.32 -7.78
N THR A 57 -6.54 -3.52 -7.57
CA THR A 57 -5.62 -3.96 -8.61
C THR A 57 -5.31 -5.45 -8.43
N SER A 58 -5.74 -6.26 -9.39
CA SER A 58 -5.45 -7.69 -9.45
C SER A 58 -4.32 -7.95 -10.44
N TYR A 59 -3.36 -8.78 -10.02
CA TYR A 59 -2.22 -9.20 -10.84
C TYR A 59 -2.36 -10.66 -11.22
N PHE A 60 -1.93 -11.01 -12.43
CA PHE A 60 -2.00 -12.38 -12.94
C PHE A 60 -0.66 -13.07 -12.77
N LEU A 61 -0.60 -14.11 -11.94
CA LEU A 61 0.60 -14.91 -11.71
C LEU A 61 0.80 -15.89 -12.86
N LEU A 62 2.02 -15.96 -13.41
CA LEU A 62 2.34 -16.82 -14.54
C LEU A 62 3.19 -18.04 -14.16
N GLY A 63 3.38 -18.30 -12.87
CA GLY A 63 4.18 -19.43 -12.38
C GLY A 63 4.16 -19.53 -10.86
N GLU A 64 5.06 -20.34 -10.32
CA GLU A 64 5.23 -20.53 -8.88
C GLU A 64 6.24 -19.53 -8.29
N PRO A 65 6.14 -19.21 -6.99
CA PRO A 65 7.15 -18.41 -6.30
C PRO A 65 8.52 -19.08 -6.32
N ARG A 66 9.55 -18.34 -6.73
CA ARG A 66 10.94 -18.82 -6.74
C ARG A 66 11.93 -17.72 -6.35
N GLN A 67 13.15 -18.14 -6.05
CA GLN A 67 14.27 -17.22 -5.85
C GLN A 67 14.86 -16.85 -7.21
N TRP A 68 14.78 -15.58 -7.56
CA TRP A 68 15.37 -14.94 -8.73
C TRP A 68 16.75 -14.43 -8.37
N LYS A 69 17.76 -14.78 -9.16
CA LYS A 69 19.11 -14.29 -8.99
C LYS A 69 19.39 -13.19 -10.01
N SER A 70 19.95 -12.11 -9.51
CA SER A 70 20.43 -11.02 -10.34
C SER A 70 21.93 -11.20 -10.63
N THR A 71 22.41 -10.64 -11.74
CA THR A 71 23.81 -10.67 -12.16
C THR A 71 24.75 -9.96 -11.19
N ASP A 72 24.22 -9.08 -10.36
CA ASP A 72 24.94 -8.40 -9.27
C ASP A 72 25.00 -9.20 -7.95
N GLY A 73 24.53 -10.45 -7.96
CA GLY A 73 24.53 -11.35 -6.80
C GLY A 73 23.35 -11.16 -5.84
N ARG A 74 22.44 -10.21 -6.10
CA ARG A 74 21.22 -10.05 -5.30
C ARG A 74 20.21 -11.15 -5.62
N SER A 75 19.40 -11.50 -4.62
CA SER A 75 18.32 -12.47 -4.77
C SER A 75 16.98 -11.84 -4.42
N LEU A 76 15.95 -12.12 -5.23
CA LEU A 76 14.58 -11.70 -4.99
C LEU A 76 13.70 -12.94 -4.88
N LEU A 77 12.94 -13.08 -3.80
CA LEU A 77 11.91 -14.11 -3.71
C LEU A 77 10.61 -13.55 -4.28
N GLY A 78 10.11 -14.14 -5.35
CA GLY A 78 8.92 -13.63 -6.02
C GLY A 78 8.36 -14.55 -7.07
N THR A 79 7.19 -14.17 -7.57
CA THR A 79 6.49 -14.89 -8.65
C THR A 79 6.44 -14.00 -9.89
N ILE A 80 6.63 -14.55 -11.08
CA ILE A 80 6.39 -13.79 -12.31
C ILE A 80 4.91 -13.41 -12.37
N ILE A 81 4.65 -12.16 -12.75
CA ILE A 81 3.33 -11.67 -13.09
C ILE A 81 3.28 -11.16 -14.53
N ALA A 82 2.11 -11.25 -15.14
CA ALA A 82 1.85 -10.56 -16.40
C ALA A 82 1.93 -9.04 -16.20
N PHE A 83 2.21 -8.32 -17.29
CA PHE A 83 2.20 -6.86 -17.26
C PHE A 83 0.79 -6.28 -17.24
N GLU A 84 -0.21 -7.04 -17.69
CA GLU A 84 -1.62 -6.70 -17.56
C GLU A 84 -2.06 -6.76 -16.10
N GLU A 85 -2.92 -5.83 -15.74
CA GLU A 85 -3.53 -5.75 -14.42
C GLU A 85 -5.03 -5.48 -14.61
N SER A 86 -5.85 -6.11 -13.78
CA SER A 86 -7.27 -5.82 -13.72
C SER A 86 -7.48 -4.76 -12.64
N VAL A 87 -8.01 -3.61 -13.01
CA VAL A 87 -8.31 -2.51 -12.09
C VAL A 87 -9.81 -2.31 -12.03
N ILE A 88 -10.38 -2.57 -10.86
CA ILE A 88 -11.79 -2.31 -10.58
C ILE A 88 -11.85 -1.09 -9.66
N GLU A 89 -12.53 -0.04 -10.09
CA GLU A 89 -12.76 1.16 -9.28
C GLU A 89 -14.14 1.08 -8.61
N PHE A 90 -14.19 1.47 -7.34
CA PHE A 90 -15.43 1.54 -6.56
C PHE A 90 -15.45 2.81 -5.72
N ASP A 91 -16.64 3.37 -5.58
CA ASP A 91 -16.88 4.46 -4.64
C ASP A 91 -16.96 3.87 -3.24
N ALA A 92 -16.03 4.25 -2.36
CA ALA A 92 -16.01 3.80 -0.98
C ALA A 92 -16.16 5.01 -0.05
N ALA A 93 -17.27 5.07 0.67
CA ALA A 93 -17.51 6.13 1.65
C ALA A 93 -16.55 6.05 2.85
N ASN A 94 -16.00 4.86 3.14
CA ASN A 94 -15.03 4.62 4.21
C ASN A 94 -14.20 3.33 3.95
N PRO A 95 -13.10 3.09 4.71
CA PRO A 95 -12.25 1.91 4.51
C PRO A 95 -12.94 0.54 4.77
N ALA A 96 -14.01 0.49 5.57
CA ALA A 96 -14.77 -0.75 5.78
C ALA A 96 -15.61 -1.09 4.54
N ALA A 97 -16.31 -0.09 3.99
CA ALA A 97 -17.04 -0.22 2.73
C ALA A 97 -16.12 -0.59 1.55
N ALA A 98 -14.87 -0.09 1.55
CA ALA A 98 -13.87 -0.52 0.56
C ALA A 98 -13.55 -2.02 0.67
N ARG A 99 -13.41 -2.58 1.88
CA ARG A 99 -13.14 -4.01 2.09
C ARG A 99 -14.32 -4.88 1.65
N GLU A 100 -15.54 -4.48 2.01
CA GLU A 100 -16.76 -5.17 1.55
C GLU A 100 -16.93 -5.12 0.03
N ALA A 101 -16.58 -4.00 -0.60
CA ALA A 101 -16.60 -3.85 -2.06
C ALA A 101 -15.59 -4.78 -2.74
N VAL A 102 -14.40 -4.96 -2.14
CA VAL A 102 -13.38 -5.91 -2.63
C VAL A 102 -13.87 -7.35 -2.52
N GLU A 103 -14.54 -7.72 -1.43
CA GLU A 103 -15.05 -9.09 -1.22
C GLU A 103 -16.18 -9.45 -2.20
N LYS A 104 -16.99 -8.46 -2.59
CA LYS A 104 -18.07 -8.62 -3.56
C LYS A 104 -17.63 -8.38 -5.01
N ALA A 105 -16.40 -7.94 -5.23
CA ALA A 105 -15.90 -7.66 -6.57
C ALA A 105 -15.87 -8.96 -7.40
N PRO A 106 -16.26 -8.89 -8.69
CA PRO A 106 -16.15 -10.06 -9.55
C PRO A 106 -14.69 -10.50 -9.65
N PRO A 107 -14.42 -11.81 -9.85
CA PRO A 107 -13.08 -12.29 -10.12
C PRO A 107 -12.47 -11.55 -11.31
N ALA A 108 -11.19 -11.19 -11.19
CA ALA A 108 -10.46 -10.57 -12.29
C ALA A 108 -10.44 -11.52 -13.50
N GLU A 109 -10.89 -11.04 -14.65
CA GLU A 109 -10.84 -11.80 -15.90
C GLU A 109 -9.38 -11.91 -16.36
N LEU A 110 -8.95 -13.14 -16.66
CA LEU A 110 -7.62 -13.38 -17.22
C LEU A 110 -7.52 -12.72 -18.60
N PRO A 111 -6.46 -11.96 -18.90
CA PRO A 111 -6.27 -11.38 -20.21
C PRO A 111 -6.15 -12.51 -21.24
N ALA A 112 -6.76 -12.35 -22.41
CA ALA A 112 -6.71 -13.34 -23.48
C ALA A 112 -5.26 -13.64 -23.95
N LYS A 113 -4.38 -12.65 -23.84
CA LYS A 113 -2.95 -12.74 -24.20
C LYS A 113 -2.11 -12.01 -23.15
N PRO A 114 -1.73 -12.68 -22.05
CA PRO A 114 -0.86 -12.09 -21.04
C PRO A 114 0.53 -11.80 -21.61
N THR A 115 1.03 -10.60 -21.36
CA THR A 115 2.39 -10.17 -21.70
C THR A 115 3.34 -10.53 -20.58
N LEU A 116 4.28 -11.42 -20.87
CA LEU A 116 5.35 -11.81 -19.94
C LEU A 116 6.54 -10.85 -19.96
N ILE A 117 6.95 -10.41 -21.15
CA ILE A 117 8.11 -9.55 -21.37
C ILE A 117 7.65 -8.28 -22.04
N ARG A 118 7.98 -7.14 -21.46
CA ARG A 118 7.75 -5.81 -22.02
C ARG A 118 9.02 -4.99 -21.87
N ASP A 119 9.48 -4.37 -22.95
CA ASP A 119 10.69 -3.54 -22.97
C ASP A 119 11.95 -4.23 -22.38
N ASP A 120 12.16 -5.50 -22.74
CA ASP A 120 13.24 -6.37 -22.22
C ASP A 120 13.26 -6.54 -20.68
N LYS A 121 12.11 -6.34 -20.04
CA LYS A 121 11.91 -6.54 -18.61
C LYS A 121 10.83 -7.59 -18.35
N VAL A 122 10.96 -8.24 -17.22
CA VAL A 122 9.90 -9.04 -16.60
C VAL A 122 9.36 -8.32 -15.38
N ARG A 123 8.10 -8.57 -15.04
CA ARG A 123 7.47 -8.05 -13.83
C ARG A 123 7.37 -9.18 -12.80
N LEU A 124 7.92 -8.96 -11.62
CA LEU A 124 7.94 -9.91 -10.51
C LEU A 124 7.07 -9.37 -9.37
N MET A 125 6.24 -10.22 -8.80
CA MET A 125 5.57 -9.94 -7.53
C MET A 125 6.51 -10.31 -6.38
N VAL A 126 7.08 -9.30 -5.71
CA VAL A 126 7.99 -9.45 -4.57
C VAL A 126 7.38 -8.74 -3.37
N ASN A 127 7.18 -9.45 -2.25
CA ASN A 127 6.55 -8.89 -1.04
C ASN A 127 5.23 -8.13 -1.32
N LYS A 128 4.35 -8.73 -2.15
CA LYS A 128 3.07 -8.14 -2.59
C LYS A 128 3.22 -6.81 -3.36
N LYS A 129 4.40 -6.53 -3.90
CA LYS A 129 4.65 -5.36 -4.76
C LYS A 129 5.14 -5.83 -6.13
N PRO A 130 4.61 -5.26 -7.23
CA PRO A 130 5.18 -5.48 -8.54
C PRO A 130 6.54 -4.78 -8.65
N VAL A 131 7.55 -5.50 -9.11
CA VAL A 131 8.91 -5.02 -9.34
C VAL A 131 9.30 -5.41 -10.76
N GLU A 132 9.67 -4.42 -11.57
CA GLU A 132 10.20 -4.67 -12.92
C GLU A 132 11.70 -4.95 -12.85
N VAL A 133 12.12 -6.05 -13.46
CA VAL A 133 13.51 -6.48 -13.51
C VAL A 133 13.93 -6.64 -14.97
N PRO A 134 14.98 -5.95 -15.42
CA PRO A 134 15.57 -6.17 -16.74
C PRO A 134 16.05 -7.61 -16.89
N LEU A 135 15.77 -8.24 -18.04
CA LEU A 135 16.25 -9.59 -18.37
C LEU A 135 17.78 -9.66 -18.34
N ALA A 136 18.46 -8.59 -18.76
CA ALA A 136 19.91 -8.47 -18.72
C ALA A 136 20.49 -8.57 -17.30
N LEU A 137 19.69 -8.20 -16.28
CA LEU A 137 20.08 -8.30 -14.87
C LEU A 137 19.72 -9.63 -14.25
N LEU A 138 18.96 -10.51 -14.91
CA LEU A 138 18.68 -11.85 -14.39
C LEU A 138 19.83 -12.81 -14.70
N SER A 139 19.98 -13.83 -13.86
CA SER A 139 20.91 -14.94 -14.09
C SER A 139 20.54 -15.70 -15.37
N GLU A 140 21.50 -16.45 -15.93
CA GLU A 140 21.25 -17.23 -17.15
C GLU A 140 20.16 -18.28 -16.97
N ASP A 141 20.16 -18.97 -15.82
CA ASP A 141 19.14 -19.96 -15.46
C ASP A 141 17.74 -19.32 -15.36
N ASP A 142 17.65 -18.11 -14.81
CA ASP A 142 16.38 -17.39 -14.67
C ASP A 142 15.89 -16.86 -16.02
N ARG A 143 16.80 -16.37 -16.89
CA ARG A 143 16.45 -15.98 -18.27
C ARG A 143 15.90 -17.16 -19.05
N LYS A 144 16.57 -18.32 -18.97
CA LYS A 144 16.10 -19.55 -19.62
C LYS A 144 14.70 -19.94 -19.14
N TYR A 145 14.45 -19.83 -17.84
CA TYR A 145 13.12 -20.09 -17.30
C TYR A 145 12.06 -19.12 -17.85
N VAL A 146 12.37 -17.83 -18.00
CA VAL A 146 11.45 -16.86 -18.64
C VAL A 146 11.15 -17.24 -20.08
N ASP A 147 12.17 -17.65 -20.85
CA ASP A 147 11.99 -18.08 -22.24
C ASP A 147 11.16 -19.35 -22.36
N ASP A 148 11.41 -20.34 -21.49
CA ASP A 148 10.62 -21.56 -21.41
C ASP A 148 9.16 -21.25 -21.03
N LEU A 149 8.94 -20.30 -20.12
CA LEU A 149 7.61 -19.85 -19.75
C LEU A 149 6.90 -19.17 -20.92
N LYS A 150 7.60 -18.28 -21.63
CA LYS A 150 7.11 -17.58 -22.82
C LYS A 150 6.66 -18.57 -23.89
N ALA A 151 7.43 -19.63 -24.11
CA ALA A 151 7.13 -20.66 -25.09
C ALA A 151 5.85 -21.46 -24.77
N ARG A 152 5.49 -21.55 -23.48
CA ARG A 152 4.30 -22.26 -22.98
C ARG A 152 3.04 -21.39 -22.96
N MET A 153 3.16 -20.08 -23.17
CA MET A 153 2.01 -19.17 -23.12
C MET A 153 1.12 -19.32 -24.36
N PRO A 154 -0.21 -19.15 -24.20
CA PRO A 154 -1.12 -19.08 -25.33
C PRO A 154 -0.78 -17.89 -26.25
N LYS A 155 -0.80 -18.11 -27.57
CA LYS A 155 -0.44 -17.12 -28.60
C LYS A 155 -1.61 -16.25 -29.05
#